data_AF-A0A2E7HGY3-F1
#
_entry.id   AF-A0A2E7HGY3-F1
#
_cell.length_a   1.000
_cell.length_b   1.000
_cell.length_c   1.000
_cell.angle_alpha   90.00
_cell.angle_beta   90.00
_cell.angle_gamma   90.00
#
_symmetry.space_group_name_H-M   'P 1'
#
loop_
_entity.id
_entity.type
_entity.pdbx_description
1 polymer ?
#
loop_
_entity_poly.entity_id
_entity_poly.type
_entity_poly.pdbx_seq_one_letter_code
_entity_poly.pdbx_strand_id
1 'polypeptide(L)'
;MHDIGKLAVPISITDKPAPLTAQELVAVRKHVDNGGECLESLPSERRDLTWQIIHSHHENFDGSGYPDRASGTDIPAIARLVRIVVFSMRFSSTVPMPGDRVPTRRLP
;
A
#
# COMPACT_ATOMS: atom_id res chain seq x y z
N MET A 1 1.05 7.89 -3.22
CA MET A 1 0.04 7.30 -4.12
C MET A 1 0.49 5.90 -4.53
N HIS A 2 0.40 4.92 -3.63
CA HIS A 2 0.77 3.51 -3.89
C HIS A 2 -0.46 2.58 -3.88
N ASP A 3 -1.53 2.96 -3.18
CA ASP A 3 -2.76 2.19 -3.00
C ASP A 3 -3.87 2.50 -4.04
N ILE A 4 -3.56 3.11 -5.18
CA ILE A 4 -4.59 3.62 -6.12
C ILE A 4 -5.51 2.50 -6.66
N GLY A 5 -4.99 1.28 -6.81
CA GLY A 5 -5.78 0.13 -7.25
C GLY A 5 -6.80 -0.37 -6.22
N LYS A 6 -6.83 0.17 -4.99
CA LYS A 6 -7.90 -0.13 -4.02
C LYS A 6 -9.27 0.35 -4.49
N LEU A 7 -9.33 1.27 -5.46
CA LEU A 7 -10.57 1.69 -6.11
C LEU A 7 -11.32 0.51 -6.76
N ALA A 8 -10.61 -0.54 -7.16
CA ALA A 8 -11.19 -1.76 -7.72
C ALA A 8 -11.59 -2.80 -6.65
N VAL A 9 -11.31 -2.56 -5.37
CA VAL A 9 -11.69 -3.44 -4.26
C VAL A 9 -13.07 -3.03 -3.73
N PRO A 10 -14.02 -3.97 -3.56
CA PRO A 10 -15.34 -3.66 -3.02
C PRO A 10 -15.28 -2.95 -1.67
N ILE A 11 -16.07 -1.87 -1.51
CA ILE A 11 -16.18 -1.11 -0.25
C ILE A 11 -16.58 -2.02 0.92
N SER A 12 -17.44 -3.02 0.67
CA SER A 12 -17.85 -4.01 1.68
C SER A 12 -16.68 -4.81 2.27
N ILE A 13 -15.55 -4.88 1.56
CA ILE A 13 -14.31 -5.51 2.03
C ILE A 13 -13.41 -4.46 2.69
N THR A 14 -13.24 -3.30 2.06
CA THR A 14 -12.34 -2.24 2.56
C THR A 14 -12.79 -1.65 3.90
N ASP A 15 -14.10 -1.50 4.11
CA ASP A 15 -14.68 -0.89 5.32
C ASP A 15 -15.15 -1.93 6.35
N LYS A 16 -14.82 -3.21 6.16
CA LYS A 16 -15.28 -4.29 7.03
C LYS A 16 -14.72 -4.11 8.46
N PRO A 17 -15.57 -3.99 9.50
CA PRO A 17 -15.12 -3.80 10.89
C PRO A 17 -14.71 -5.13 11.57
N ALA A 18 -14.36 -6.14 10.78
CA ALA A 18 -13.98 -7.47 11.22
C ALA A 18 -12.80 -7.98 10.41
N PRO A 19 -12.01 -8.94 10.92
CA PRO A 19 -10.90 -9.53 10.17
C PRO A 19 -11.35 -10.04 8.80
N LEU A 20 -10.53 -9.75 7.79
CA LEU A 20 -10.75 -10.27 6.45
C LEU A 20 -10.54 -11.78 6.43
N THR A 21 -11.44 -12.47 5.71
CA THR A 21 -11.27 -13.87 5.36
C THR A 21 -10.08 -14.04 4.39
N ALA A 22 -9.60 -15.27 4.24
CA ALA A 22 -8.52 -15.57 3.29
C ALA A 22 -8.85 -15.15 1.85
N GLN A 23 -10.11 -15.30 1.43
CA GLN A 23 -10.57 -14.91 0.09
C GLN A 23 -10.63 -13.39 -0.06
N GLU A 24 -11.12 -12.68 0.95
CA GLU A 24 -11.12 -11.21 0.97
C GLU A 24 -9.70 -10.65 0.97
N LEU A 25 -8.76 -11.27 1.70
CA LEU A 25 -7.35 -10.89 1.65
C LEU A 25 -6.75 -11.05 0.25
N VAL A 26 -7.07 -12.13 -0.45
CA VAL A 26 -6.64 -12.32 -1.85
C VAL A 26 -7.22 -11.22 -2.74
N ALA A 27 -8.49 -10.87 -2.57
CA ALA A 27 -9.12 -9.79 -3.33
C ALA A 27 -8.46 -8.42 -3.05
N VAL A 28 -8.15 -8.12 -1.78
CA VAL A 28 -7.42 -6.89 -1.42
C VAL A 28 -6.03 -6.89 -2.04
N ARG A 29 -5.29 -8.00 -2.03
CA ARG A 29 -3.92 -8.05 -2.56
C ARG A 29 -3.84 -7.69 -4.04
N LYS A 30 -4.86 -8.01 -4.84
CA LYS A 30 -4.94 -7.66 -6.27
C LYS A 30 -4.93 -6.15 -6.56
N HIS A 31 -5.08 -5.29 -5.55
CA HIS A 31 -5.01 -3.85 -5.75
C HIS A 31 -3.65 -3.38 -6.32
N VAL A 32 -2.57 -4.14 -6.10
CA VAL A 32 -1.26 -3.83 -6.68
C VAL A 32 -1.26 -4.02 -8.20
N ASP A 33 -1.99 -5.03 -8.68
CA ASP A 33 -2.16 -5.32 -10.11
C ASP A 33 -3.11 -4.30 -10.77
N ASN A 34 -4.22 -4.01 -10.08
CA ASN A 34 -5.28 -3.12 -10.57
C ASN A 34 -4.82 -1.66 -10.75
N GLY A 35 -3.70 -1.28 -10.15
CA GLY A 35 -3.21 0.09 -10.25
C GLY A 35 -2.70 0.48 -11.65
N GLY A 36 -2.40 -0.49 -12.52
CA GLY A 36 -1.80 -0.26 -13.84
C GLY A 36 -2.71 0.54 -14.78
N GLU A 37 -3.99 0.22 -14.80
CA GLU A 37 -5.01 0.91 -15.62
C GLU A 37 -5.13 2.40 -15.25
N CYS A 38 -4.91 2.73 -13.97
CA CYS A 38 -4.96 4.10 -13.48
C CYS A 38 -3.76 4.97 -13.95
N LEU A 39 -2.70 4.35 -14.51
CA LEU A 39 -1.48 5.04 -14.92
C LEU A 39 -1.44 5.37 -16.43
N GLU A 40 -2.44 4.95 -17.20
CA GLU A 40 -2.44 5.12 -18.66
C GLU A 40 -2.36 6.58 -19.11
N SER A 41 -2.82 7.52 -18.28
CA SER A 41 -2.77 8.96 -18.55
C SER A 41 -1.40 9.59 -18.28
N LEU A 42 -0.47 8.87 -17.64
CA LEU A 42 0.86 9.39 -17.32
C LEU A 42 1.82 9.26 -18.52
N PRO A 43 2.78 10.20 -18.67
CA PRO A 43 3.93 10.02 -19.56
C PRO A 43 4.68 8.72 -19.26
N SER A 44 5.19 8.05 -20.28
CA SER A 44 5.81 6.71 -20.18
C SER A 44 6.86 6.60 -19.07
N GLU A 45 7.79 7.55 -19.01
CA GLU A 45 8.86 7.58 -17.99
C GLU A 45 8.30 7.62 -16.55
N ARG A 46 7.24 8.40 -16.34
CA ARG A 46 6.57 8.50 -15.03
C ARG A 46 5.71 7.28 -14.75
N ARG A 47 5.11 6.71 -15.79
CA ARG A 47 4.28 5.50 -15.71
C ARG A 47 5.09 4.32 -15.22
N ASP A 48 6.24 4.06 -15.82
CA ASP A 48 7.08 2.90 -15.48
C ASP A 48 7.59 2.98 -14.04
N LEU A 49 8.07 4.15 -13.62
CA LEU A 49 8.52 4.37 -12.25
C LEU A 49 7.36 4.22 -11.25
N THR A 50 6.20 4.79 -11.57
CA THR A 50 5.02 4.74 -10.69
C THR A 50 4.48 3.30 -10.60
N TRP A 51 4.51 2.56 -11.70
CA TRP A 51 4.12 1.16 -11.75
C TRP A 51 5.01 0.29 -10.87
N GLN A 52 6.34 0.45 -10.93
CA GLN A 52 7.27 -0.27 -10.05
C GLN A 52 6.95 -0.05 -8.56
N ILE A 53 6.54 1.16 -8.19
CA ILE A 53 6.13 1.46 -6.82
C ILE A 53 4.81 0.75 -6.48
N ILE A 54 3.77 0.93 -7.29
CA ILE A 54 2.44 0.39 -7.03
C ILE A 54 2.46 -1.14 -7.00
N HIS A 55 3.12 -1.77 -7.96
CA HIS A 55 3.18 -3.23 -8.08
C HIS A 55 3.98 -3.87 -6.93
N SER A 56 5.12 -3.27 -6.54
CA SER A 56 6.09 -3.94 -5.67
C SER A 56 6.20 -3.38 -4.24
N HIS A 57 5.41 -2.38 -3.82
CA HIS A 57 5.54 -1.79 -2.47
C HIS A 57 5.15 -2.72 -1.31
N HIS A 58 4.54 -3.87 -1.61
CA HIS A 58 4.23 -4.93 -0.67
C HIS A 58 5.25 -6.08 -0.68
N GLU A 59 6.25 -6.02 -1.54
CA GLU A 59 7.37 -6.97 -1.51
C GLU A 59 8.21 -6.77 -0.25
N ASN A 60 8.69 -7.90 0.27
CA ASN A 60 9.60 -7.92 1.41
C ASN A 60 10.95 -8.42 0.92
N PHE A 61 12.03 -7.85 1.49
CA PHE A 61 13.39 -8.19 1.07
C PHE A 61 13.71 -9.69 1.21
N ASP A 62 13.03 -10.39 2.11
CA ASP A 62 13.16 -11.83 2.37
C ASP A 62 12.28 -12.72 1.45
N GLY A 63 11.50 -12.15 0.52
CA GLY A 63 10.61 -12.89 -0.38
C GLY A 63 9.29 -13.38 0.25
N SER A 64 8.97 -12.92 1.46
CA SER A 64 7.67 -13.21 2.11
C SER A 64 6.51 -12.34 1.62
N GLY A 65 6.80 -11.37 0.75
CA GLY A 65 5.88 -10.38 0.22
C GLY A 65 4.95 -10.89 -0.89
N TYR A 66 4.36 -9.96 -1.61
CA TYR A 66 3.50 -10.16 -2.77
C TYR A 66 3.59 -8.93 -3.68
N PRO A 67 3.22 -9.02 -4.97
CA PRO A 67 2.58 -10.15 -5.66
C PRO A 67 3.53 -11.23 -6.17
N ASP A 68 4.74 -10.85 -6.59
CA ASP A 68 5.68 -11.73 -7.31
C ASP A 68 6.53 -12.56 -6.35
N ARG A 69 6.55 -12.19 -5.07
CA ARG A 69 7.44 -12.75 -4.05
C ARG A 69 8.91 -12.55 -4.42
N ALA A 70 9.20 -11.46 -5.11
CA ALA A 70 10.56 -11.06 -5.44
C ALA A 70 11.37 -10.84 -4.16
N SER A 71 12.66 -11.15 -4.21
CA SER A 71 13.54 -11.07 -3.04
C SER A 71 14.79 -10.27 -3.34
N GLY A 72 15.39 -9.70 -2.29
CA GLY A 72 16.65 -8.97 -2.40
C GLY A 72 16.65 -7.89 -3.48
N THR A 73 17.56 -8.03 -4.45
CA THR A 73 17.77 -7.06 -5.52
C THR A 73 16.80 -7.19 -6.69
N ASP A 74 16.00 -8.26 -6.74
CA ASP A 74 15.00 -8.46 -7.79
C ASP A 74 13.80 -7.53 -7.60
N ILE A 75 13.60 -7.03 -6.38
CA ILE A 75 12.62 -5.98 -6.08
C ILE A 75 13.13 -4.65 -6.64
N PRO A 76 12.36 -3.87 -7.40
CA PRO A 76 12.79 -2.57 -7.91
C PRO A 76 13.35 -1.65 -6.82
N ALA A 77 14.47 -0.97 -7.11
CA ALA A 77 15.16 -0.15 -6.11
C ALA A 77 14.26 0.92 -5.48
N ILE A 78 13.41 1.56 -6.29
CA ILE A 78 12.45 2.56 -5.83
C ILE A 78 11.38 1.96 -4.89
N ALA A 79 10.92 0.73 -5.16
CA ALA A 79 9.96 0.03 -4.31
C ALA A 79 10.56 -0.32 -2.95
N ARG A 80 11.84 -0.72 -2.90
CA ARG A 80 12.56 -0.96 -1.63
C ARG A 80 12.66 0.30 -0.78
N LEU A 81 12.94 1.46 -1.39
CA LEU A 81 12.97 2.74 -0.68
C LEU A 81 11.59 3.10 -0.12
N VAL A 82 10.54 2.98 -0.94
CA VAL A 82 9.16 3.24 -0.50
C VAL A 82 8.77 2.30 0.64
N ARG A 83 9.15 1.02 0.58
CA ARG A 83 8.88 0.03 1.64
C ARG A 83 9.45 0.47 2.99
N ILE A 84 10.67 1.00 3.02
CA ILE A 84 11.31 1.51 4.24
C ILE A 84 10.54 2.71 4.80
N VAL A 85 10.14 3.66 3.94
CA VAL A 85 9.39 4.86 4.33
C VAL A 85 7.99 4.51 4.85
N VAL A 86 7.27 3.62 4.17
CA VAL A 86 5.92 3.18 4.58
C VAL A 86 5.98 2.38 5.87
N PHE A 87 6.99 1.52 6.03
CA PHE A 87 7.20 0.79 7.27
C PHE A 87 7.44 1.76 8.43
N SER A 88 8.34 2.74 8.29
CA SER A 88 8.62 3.70 9.37
C SER A 88 7.40 4.56 9.74
N MET A 89 6.57 4.96 8.78
CA MET A 89 5.30 5.64 9.05
C MET A 89 4.35 4.80 9.91
N ARG A 90 4.35 3.47 9.77
CA ARG A 90 3.51 2.58 10.57
C ARG A 90 3.96 2.46 12.03
N PHE A 91 5.23 2.73 12.33
CA PHE A 91 5.74 2.78 13.71
C PHE A 91 5.63 4.18 14.32
N SER A 92 5.44 5.21 13.50
CA SER A 92 5.25 6.59 13.96
C SER A 92 3.78 6.85 14.33
N SER A 93 3.26 6.11 15.32
CA SER A 93 1.93 6.35 15.90
C SER A 93 1.86 7.63 16.77
N THR A 94 2.91 8.44 16.79
CA THR A 94 3.04 9.67 17.59
C THR A 94 2.86 10.96 16.78
N VAL A 95 2.59 10.89 15.48
CA VAL A 95 2.23 12.07 14.68
C VAL A 95 0.76 11.97 14.30
N PRO A 96 -0.14 12.81 14.89
CA PRO A 96 -1.55 12.78 14.57
C PRO A 96 -1.79 13.17 13.11
N MET A 97 -2.70 12.46 12.44
CA MET A 97 -3.05 12.74 11.05
C MET A 97 -3.99 13.96 10.99
N PRO A 98 -3.99 14.75 9.92
CA PRO A 98 -4.93 15.86 9.77
C PRO A 98 -6.37 15.31 9.76
N GLY A 99 -7.12 15.54 10.85
CA GLY A 99 -8.50 15.06 11.03
C GLY A 99 -8.73 14.24 12.30
N ASP A 100 -7.66 13.81 12.98
CA ASP A 100 -7.80 13.12 14.27
C ASP A 100 -8.24 14.12 15.34
N ARG A 101 -9.44 13.92 15.90
CA ARG A 101 -9.90 14.72 17.05
C ARG A 101 -9.01 14.39 18.24
N VAL A 102 -8.20 15.36 18.65
CA VAL A 102 -7.47 15.30 19.91
C VAL A 102 -8.50 15.06 21.03
N PRO A 103 -8.38 13.99 21.83
CA PRO A 103 -9.24 13.80 22.99
C PRO A 103 -8.96 14.95 23.96
N THR A 104 -9.93 15.82 24.17
CA THR A 104 -9.83 16.86 25.19
C THR A 104 -9.84 16.18 26.56
N ARG A 105 -8.65 15.95 27.12
CA ARG A 105 -8.49 15.51 28.50
C ARG A 105 -9.05 16.64 29.37
N ARG A 106 -10.26 16.46 29.93
CA ARG A 106 -10.71 17.28 31.05
C ARG A 106 -9.76 16.97 32.20
N LEU A 107 -8.96 17.96 32.56
CA LEU A 107 -8.25 17.95 33.84
C LEU A 107 -9.29 18.12 34.96
N PRO A 108 -9.05 17.51 36.14
CA PRO A 108 -9.95 17.60 37.29
C PRO A 108 -10.11 19.03 37.81
#